data_AF-A0A832J063-F1
#
_entry.id   AF-A0A832J063-F1
#
_cell.length_a   1.000
_cell.length_b   1.000
_cell.length_c   1.000
_cell.angle_alpha   90.00
_cell.angle_beta   90.00
_cell.angle_gamma   90.00
#
_symmetry.space_group_name_H-M   'P 1'
#
loop_
_entity.id
_entity.type
_entity.pdbx_description
1 polymer ?
#
loop_
_entity_poly.entity_id
_entity_poly.type
_entity_poly.pdbx_seq_one_letter_code
_entity_poly.pdbx_strand_id
1 'polypeptide(L)'
;KHGDDDIFALAVEGAPDLQVSFEGAEGTSVSVPANETLLQRVYVIAPKGSEPAKSDRTEFDFVVTDQVGGETVTTGTVFNGKAQ
;
A
#
# COMPACT_ATOMS: atom_id res chain seq x y z
N LYS A 1 -15.03 24.63 12.97
CA LYS A 1 -14.50 23.31 13.37
C LYS A 1 -13.77 22.79 12.15
N HIS A 2 -12.44 22.77 12.15
CA HIS A 2 -11.71 22.02 11.13
C HIS A 2 -11.99 20.53 11.37
N GLY A 3 -12.07 19.75 10.30
CA GLY A 3 -12.18 18.30 10.42
C GLY A 3 -11.00 17.74 11.21
N ASP A 4 -11.19 16.58 11.81
CA ASP A 4 -10.15 15.90 12.57
C ASP A 4 -9.14 15.26 11.59
N ASP A 5 -7.87 15.21 11.95
CA ASP A 5 -6.85 14.53 11.15
C ASP A 5 -7.18 13.04 11.06
N ASP A 6 -7.16 12.49 9.84
CA ASP A 6 -7.46 11.09 9.60
C ASP A 6 -6.17 10.27 9.49
N ILE A 7 -6.25 9.01 9.90
CA ILE A 7 -5.15 8.05 9.76
C ILE A 7 -5.55 7.04 8.70
N PHE A 8 -4.75 6.98 7.63
CA PHE A 8 -4.92 6.01 6.56
C PHE A 8 -3.87 4.91 6.70
N ALA A 9 -4.32 3.65 6.70
CA ALA A 9 -3.47 2.47 6.66
C ALA A 9 -3.48 1.86 5.25
N LEU A 10 -2.30 1.51 4.75
CA LEU A 10 -2.15 0.78 3.49
C LEU A 10 -1.81 -0.69 3.78
N ALA A 11 -2.46 -1.58 3.03
CA ALA A 11 -2.12 -2.99 2.94
C ALA A 11 -2.05 -3.44 1.47
N VAL A 12 -1.47 -4.63 1.26
CA VAL A 12 -1.47 -5.34 -0.02
C VAL A 12 -2.17 -6.68 0.16
N GLU A 13 -3.07 -7.02 -0.75
CA GLU A 13 -3.81 -8.29 -0.76
C GLU A 13 -3.65 -9.02 -2.10
N GLY A 14 -3.95 -10.31 -2.14
CA GLY A 14 -3.84 -11.15 -3.34
C GLY A 14 -2.43 -11.69 -3.63
N ALA A 15 -1.40 -11.17 -2.98
CA ALA A 15 -0.01 -11.63 -3.13
C ALA A 15 0.73 -11.64 -1.77
N PRO A 16 0.69 -12.73 -0.98
CA PRO A 16 1.14 -12.76 0.42
C PRO A 16 2.65 -12.55 0.59
N ASP A 17 3.44 -12.79 -0.46
CA ASP A 17 4.89 -12.57 -0.45
C ASP A 17 5.28 -11.11 -0.73
N LEU A 18 4.36 -10.26 -1.18
CA LEU A 18 4.64 -8.84 -1.39
C LEU A 18 4.68 -8.10 -0.06
N GLN A 19 5.71 -7.27 0.09
CA GLN A 19 5.87 -6.37 1.22
C GLN A 19 5.68 -4.94 0.75
N VAL A 20 5.18 -4.09 1.64
CA VAL A 20 4.95 -2.68 1.35
C VAL A 20 5.68 -1.81 2.37
N SER A 21 6.30 -0.73 1.90
CA SER A 21 6.95 0.26 2.76
C SER A 21 6.75 1.67 2.24
N PHE A 22 6.73 2.64 3.16
CA PHE A 22 6.60 4.05 2.83
C PHE A 22 7.96 4.71 2.72
N GLU A 23 8.10 5.56 1.71
CA GLU A 23 9.27 6.43 1.62
C GLU A 23 9.27 7.40 2.81
N GLY A 24 10.35 7.36 3.61
CA GLY A 24 10.57 8.30 4.71
C GLY A 24 9.74 8.05 5.97
N ALA A 25 8.98 6.96 6.05
CA ALA A 25 8.20 6.59 7.22
C ALA A 25 8.38 5.12 7.59
N GLU A 26 8.35 4.83 8.89
CA GLU A 26 8.28 3.46 9.38
C GLU A 26 6.81 2.99 9.40
N GLY A 27 6.59 1.73 9.01
CA GLY A 27 5.24 1.16 8.93
C GLY A 27 4.50 1.49 7.63
N THR A 28 3.17 1.38 7.68
CA THR A 28 2.28 1.49 6.51
C THR A 28 1.06 2.38 6.78
N SER A 29 1.15 3.29 7.76
CA SER A 29 0.10 4.26 8.08
C SER A 29 0.61 5.69 7.97
N VAL A 30 -0.24 6.60 7.52
CA VAL A 30 0.04 8.04 7.40
C VAL A 30 -1.11 8.86 7.98
N SER A 31 -0.77 9.96 8.64
CA SER A 31 -1.74 10.97 9.06
C SER A 31 -1.93 11.98 7.93
N VAL A 32 -3.18 12.25 7.59
CA VAL A 32 -3.56 13.22 6.57
C VAL A 32 -4.39 14.30 7.26
N PRO A 33 -3.93 15.56 7.23
CA PRO A 33 -4.70 16.67 7.79
C PRO A 33 -6.05 16.81 7.07
N ALA A 34 -7.10 17.13 7.81
CA ALA A 34 -8.47 17.15 7.29
C ALA A 34 -8.73 18.11 6.10
N ASN A 35 -7.84 19.07 5.90
CA ASN A 35 -7.91 20.10 4.85
C ASN A 35 -6.88 19.90 3.74
N GLU A 36 -6.20 18.75 3.70
CA GLU A 36 -5.12 18.47 2.76
C GLU A 36 -5.25 17.09 2.11
N THR A 37 -4.52 16.90 1.02
CA THR A 37 -4.32 15.60 0.38
C THR A 37 -2.85 15.24 0.45
N LEU A 38 -2.53 14.00 0.84
CA LEU A 38 -1.15 13.55 0.95
C LEU A 38 -0.74 12.70 -0.25
N LEU A 39 0.37 13.07 -0.90
CA LEU A 39 1.02 12.22 -1.89
C LEU A 39 2.13 11.42 -1.22
N GLN A 40 1.87 10.14 -0.92
CA GLN A 40 2.84 9.23 -0.33
C GLN A 40 3.48 8.34 -1.40
N ARG A 41 4.81 8.29 -1.46
CA ARG A 41 5.51 7.29 -2.28
C ARG A 41 5.57 5.95 -1.52
N VAL A 42 5.20 4.89 -2.21
CA VAL A 42 5.12 3.54 -1.67
C VAL A 42 6.04 2.62 -2.47
N TYR A 43 6.82 1.80 -1.78
CA TYR A 43 7.63 0.75 -2.37
C TYR A 43 6.95 -0.59 -2.16
N VAL A 44 6.78 -1.35 -3.25
CA VAL A 44 6.31 -2.74 -3.23
C VAL A 44 7.51 -3.63 -3.50
N ILE A 45 7.76 -4.57 -2.60
CA ILE A 45 8.99 -5.36 -2.54
C ILE A 45 8.62 -6.83 -2.61
N ALA A 46 9.14 -7.53 -3.62
CA ALA A 46 9.11 -8.98 -3.68
C ALA A 46 10.46 -9.54 -3.17
N PRO A 47 10.49 -10.30 -2.07
CA PRO A 47 11.71 -10.94 -1.58
C PRO A 47 12.35 -11.83 -2.64
N LYS A 48 13.68 -11.92 -2.65
CA LYS A 48 14.38 -12.77 -3.62
C LYS A 48 13.90 -14.22 -3.51
N GLY A 49 13.45 -14.77 -4.63
CA GLY A 49 13.01 -16.16 -4.72
C GLY A 49 11.54 -16.41 -4.39
N SER A 50 10.81 -15.37 -3.97
CA SER A 50 9.35 -15.44 -3.82
C SER A 50 8.66 -15.66 -5.17
N GLU A 51 7.40 -16.08 -5.11
CA GLU A 51 6.59 -16.30 -6.32
C GLU A 51 6.41 -15.01 -7.15
N PRO A 52 6.13 -13.82 -6.54
CA PRO A 52 6.07 -12.57 -7.30
C PRO A 52 7.41 -12.13 -7.91
N ALA A 53 8.55 -12.48 -7.29
CA ALA A 53 9.86 -12.13 -7.83
C ALA A 53 10.23 -12.95 -9.08
N LYS A 54 9.70 -14.18 -9.20
CA LYS A 54 9.97 -15.12 -10.29
C LYS A 54 8.95 -15.04 -11.42
N SER A 55 7.76 -14.52 -11.16
CA SER A 55 6.70 -14.38 -12.16
C SER A 55 6.94 -13.15 -13.06
N ASP A 56 6.48 -13.22 -14.31
CA ASP A 56 6.44 -12.05 -15.20
C ASP A 56 5.53 -10.96 -14.62
N ARG A 57 4.37 -11.38 -14.09
CA ARG A 57 3.31 -10.52 -13.60
C ARG A 57 2.58 -11.20 -12.46
N THR A 58 2.39 -10.47 -11.37
CA THR A 58 1.55 -10.86 -10.24
C THR A 58 0.51 -9.78 -10.01
N GLU A 59 -0.76 -10.16 -10.04
CA GLU A 59 -1.87 -9.25 -9.70
C GLU A 59 -2.00 -9.14 -8.19
N PHE A 60 -2.23 -7.92 -7.70
CA PHE A 60 -2.45 -7.67 -6.29
C PHE A 60 -3.30 -6.41 -6.12
N ASP A 61 -3.89 -6.27 -4.96
CA ASP A 61 -4.72 -5.13 -4.61
C ASP A 61 -4.02 -4.24 -3.57
N PHE A 62 -4.05 -2.93 -3.78
CA PHE A 62 -3.84 -1.97 -2.71
C PHE A 62 -5.14 -1.77 -1.96
N VAL A 63 -5.07 -1.90 -0.63
CA VAL A 63 -6.20 -1.65 0.27
C VAL A 63 -5.85 -0.46 1.16
N VAL A 64 -6.59 0.63 1.02
CA VAL A 64 -6.46 1.82 1.86
C VAL A 64 -7.65 1.86 2.80
N THR A 65 -7.39 1.83 4.10
CA THR A 65 -8.41 1.93 5.15
C THR A 65 -8.23 3.23 5.90
N ASP A 66 -9.29 4.04 5.94
CA ASP A 66 -9.44 5.12 6.89
C ASP A 66 -9.77 4.52 8.27
N GLN A 67 -8.84 4.66 9.22
CA GLN A 67 -8.97 4.09 10.55
C GLN A 67 -9.93 4.87 11.46
N VAL A 68 -10.31 6.09 11.08
CA VAL A 68 -11.20 6.96 11.85
C VAL A 68 -12.62 6.90 11.29
N GLY A 69 -12.78 7.12 9.98
CA GLY A 69 -14.07 7.08 9.29
C GLY A 69 -14.55 5.66 8.93
N GLY A 70 -13.65 4.68 8.92
CA GLY A 70 -13.97 3.27 8.64
C GLY A 70 -14.22 2.95 7.17
N GLU A 71 -13.97 3.92 6.27
CA GLU A 71 -14.03 3.69 4.83
C GLU A 71 -12.83 2.83 4.39
N THR A 72 -13.05 1.95 3.41
CA THR A 72 -11.98 1.19 2.79
C THR A 72 -12.14 1.22 1.28
N VAL A 73 -11.04 1.51 0.59
CA VAL A 73 -10.97 1.54 -0.86
C VAL A 73 -9.92 0.55 -1.33
N THR A 74 -10.30 -0.23 -2.33
CA THR A 74 -9.43 -1.23 -2.96
C THR A 74 -9.12 -0.82 -4.39
N THR A 75 -7.86 -0.92 -4.80
CA THR A 75 -7.43 -0.66 -6.18
C THR A 75 -6.48 -1.76 -6.65
N GLY A 76 -6.90 -2.49 -7.68
CA GLY A 76 -6.10 -3.54 -8.31
C GLY A 76 -4.99 -3.02 -9.20
N THR A 77 -3.84 -3.68 -9.14
CA THR A 77 -2.66 -3.36 -9.94
C THR A 77 -1.80 -4.61 -10.17
N VAL A 78 -0.60 -4.43 -10.72
CA VAL A 78 0.33 -5.49 -11.08
C VAL A 78 1.73 -5.23 -10.54
N PHE A 79 2.34 -6.26 -9.98
CA PHE A 79 3.78 -6.31 -9.71
C PHE A 79 4.46 -7.05 -10.87
N ASN A 80 5.51 -6.44 -11.44
CA ASN A 80 6.30 -7.06 -12.51
C ASN A 80 7.60 -7.61 -11.90
N GLY A 81 7.71 -8.94 -11.86
CA GLY A 81 8.90 -9.62 -11.39
C GLY A 81 9.98 -9.69 -12.46
N LYS A 82 11.07 -10.40 -12.17
CA LYS A 82 12.22 -10.51 -13.09
C LYS A 82 12.14 -11.68 -14.07
N ALA A 83 11.13 -12.54 -13.97
CA ALA A 83 10.94 -13.72 -14.84
C ALA A 83 12.26 -14.49 -15.04
N GLN A 84 12.73 -15.15 -13.98
CA GLN A 84 14.00 -15.87 -13.99
C GLN A 84 13.90 -17.23 -14.68
#